data_AF-A0A9P9S397-F1
#
_entry.id   AF-A0A9P9S397-F1
#
_cell.length_a   1.000
_cell.length_b   1.000
_cell.length_c   1.000
_cell.angle_alpha   90.00
_cell.angle_beta   90.00
_cell.angle_gamma   90.00
#
_symmetry.space_group_name_H-M   'P 1'
#
loop_
_entity.id
_entity.type
_entity.pdbx_description
1 polymer ?
#
loop_
_entity_poly.entity_id
_entity_poly.type
_entity_poly.pdbx_seq_one_letter_code
_entity_poly.pdbx_strand_id
1 'polypeptide(L)'
;MIGLSSWQPPRPSTATQDDVRAQAESRRKRQEWLDWERIQEQHIRQCRNQVNSLKAAIALLDTSIELNRAKLKNDVPYWWNVFRSPMLSEKEKSEIRRGILDNGAAMRIKQASLKREQSDLEKLDIELVQRKNQELIRLEVERVEKEKRARAAREKAGAEARQRAAAEHARQRAAQEAKAKAAREEAAKEEAARRERMAEVEEALKRHRETMEKEREKRVEEARKARQTQRQNYSYGGRNGSQHQGHNQTPEISCEHSGWWSKLEGRRDCPHCTGPCYTFALQCPGCATIACVACRPKLQAGRKPPLYDHSQQRQGAANRHTKGNGRGHRAPQQGRNDEHNQYNIYDWF
;
A
#
# COMPACT_ATOMS: atom_id res chain seq x y z
N MET A 1 -49.48 1.82 6.02
CA MET A 1 -48.72 2.80 6.80
C MET A 1 -47.27 2.33 6.86
N ILE A 2 -46.39 2.93 6.07
CA ILE A 2 -44.96 2.58 6.06
C ILE A 2 -44.32 3.35 7.22
N GLY A 3 -43.85 2.61 8.23
CA GLY A 3 -43.16 3.19 9.38
C GLY A 3 -41.85 3.84 8.92
N LEU A 4 -41.76 5.17 9.06
CA LEU A 4 -40.51 5.90 8.95
C LEU A 4 -39.63 5.49 10.13
N SER A 5 -38.80 4.46 9.94
CA SER A 5 -37.70 4.15 10.86
C SER A 5 -36.82 5.38 10.95
N SER A 6 -36.86 6.04 12.12
CA SER A 6 -36.06 7.22 12.39
C SER A 6 -34.58 6.86 12.28
N TRP A 7 -33.95 7.37 11.22
CA TRP A 7 -32.51 7.23 11.05
C TRP A 7 -31.83 8.08 12.12
N GLN A 8 -31.43 7.45 13.22
CA GLN A 8 -30.62 8.08 14.24
C GLN A 8 -29.15 7.94 13.82
N PRO A 9 -28.42 9.05 13.64
CA PRO A 9 -27.00 8.98 13.32
C PRO A 9 -26.26 8.21 14.41
N PRO A 10 -25.28 7.36 14.06
CA PRO A 10 -24.50 6.61 15.02
C PRO A 10 -23.84 7.58 16.01
N ARG A 11 -24.03 7.33 17.31
CA ARG A 11 -23.41 8.15 18.36
C ARG A 11 -21.88 8.12 18.16
N PRO A 12 -21.21 9.28 18.17
CA PRO A 12 -19.76 9.33 18.05
C PRO A 12 -19.13 8.47 19.15
N SER A 13 -18.14 7.66 18.79
CA SER A 13 -17.37 6.85 19.72
C SER A 13 -16.77 7.76 20.80
N THR A 14 -16.83 7.36 22.07
CA THR A 14 -16.26 8.12 23.20
C THR A 14 -14.80 8.49 22.97
N ALA A 15 -14.02 7.60 22.33
CA ALA A 15 -12.64 7.86 21.95
C ALA A 15 -12.46 9.07 21.01
N THR A 16 -13.40 9.27 20.07
CA THR A 16 -13.34 10.43 19.16
C THR A 16 -13.67 11.74 19.85
N GLN A 17 -14.52 11.69 20.89
CA GLN A 17 -14.87 12.88 21.68
C GLN A 17 -13.71 13.31 22.59
N ASP A 18 -13.00 12.36 23.18
CA ASP A 18 -11.83 12.62 24.03
C ASP A 18 -10.67 13.20 23.22
N ASP A 19 -10.42 12.71 22.01
CA ASP A 19 -9.40 13.26 21.10
C ASP A 19 -9.70 14.72 20.72
N VAL A 20 -10.97 15.04 20.45
CA VAL A 20 -11.41 16.41 20.13
C VAL A 20 -11.21 17.32 21.34
N ARG A 21 -11.54 16.85 22.55
CA ARG A 21 -11.32 17.61 23.79
C ARG A 21 -9.83 17.88 24.04
N ALA A 22 -9.00 16.85 23.91
CA ALA A 22 -7.55 16.97 24.06
C ALA A 22 -6.94 17.97 23.05
N GLN A 23 -7.40 17.94 21.80
CA GLN A 23 -6.96 18.91 20.78
C GLN A 23 -7.43 20.34 21.10
N ALA A 24 -8.65 20.52 21.60
CA ALA A 24 -9.17 21.82 22.01
C ALA A 24 -8.36 22.39 23.19
N GLU A 25 -8.04 21.57 24.19
CA GLU A 25 -7.20 21.96 25.33
C GLU A 25 -5.78 22.31 24.90
N SER A 26 -5.16 21.52 24.03
CA SER A 26 -3.83 21.83 23.44
C SER A 26 -3.84 23.17 22.72
N ARG A 27 -4.85 23.43 21.86
CA ARG A 27 -5.00 24.73 21.18
C ARG A 27 -5.19 25.88 22.16
N ARG A 28 -6.00 25.70 23.19
CA ARG A 28 -6.22 26.74 24.22
C ARG A 28 -4.92 27.09 24.93
N LYS A 29 -4.17 26.08 25.39
CA LYS A 29 -2.85 26.26 26.04
C LYS A 29 -1.83 26.91 25.12
N ARG A 30 -1.89 26.62 23.81
CA ARG A 30 -1.04 27.29 22.82
C ARG A 30 -1.41 28.76 22.65
N GLN A 31 -2.70 29.07 22.64
CA GLN A 31 -3.17 30.46 22.56
C GLN A 31 -2.76 31.26 23.80
N GLU A 32 -2.96 30.68 24.99
CA GLU A 32 -2.51 31.27 26.27
C GLU A 32 -1.00 31.59 26.24
N TRP A 33 -0.19 30.68 25.68
CA TRP A 33 1.25 30.90 25.51
C TRP A 33 1.58 32.02 24.52
N LEU A 34 0.91 32.06 23.36
CA LEU A 34 1.12 33.12 22.35
C LEU A 34 0.73 34.51 22.88
N ASP A 35 -0.35 34.58 23.67
CA ASP A 35 -0.79 35.84 24.26
C ASP A 35 0.20 36.29 25.36
N TRP A 36 0.71 35.36 26.17
CA TRP A 36 1.79 35.64 27.11
C TRP A 36 3.07 36.12 26.40
N GLU A 37 3.50 35.44 25.34
CA GLU A 37 4.69 35.83 24.56
C GLU A 37 4.55 37.25 24.02
N ARG A 38 3.39 37.59 23.47
CA ARG A 38 3.11 38.94 22.95
C ARG A 38 3.22 40.01 24.05
N ILE A 39 2.66 39.75 25.22
CA ILE A 39 2.72 40.68 26.35
C ILE A 39 4.17 40.88 26.82
N GLN A 40 4.94 39.80 26.91
CA GLN A 40 6.36 39.87 27.29
C GLN A 40 7.20 40.64 26.27
N GLU A 41 7.00 40.37 24.97
CA GLU A 41 7.69 41.11 23.93
C GLU A 41 7.35 42.61 23.95
N GLN A 42 6.09 42.95 24.24
CA GLN A 42 5.69 44.35 24.41
C GLN A 42 6.40 45.00 25.60
N HIS A 43 6.52 44.29 26.73
CA HIS A 43 7.22 44.77 27.91
C HIS A 43 8.72 44.98 27.63
N ILE A 44 9.38 44.02 26.99
CA ILE A 44 10.78 44.11 26.54
C ILE A 44 10.98 45.34 25.63
N ARG A 45 10.06 45.59 24.69
CA ARG A 45 10.11 46.79 23.82
C ARG A 45 10.01 48.08 24.62
N GLN A 46 9.13 48.13 25.62
CA GLN A 46 8.98 49.31 26.49
C GLN A 46 10.27 49.57 27.29
N CYS A 47 10.84 48.53 27.92
CA CYS A 47 12.12 48.63 28.63
C CYS A 47 13.25 49.09 27.71
N ARG A 48 13.35 48.56 26.49
CA ARG A 48 14.35 49.01 25.49
C ARG A 48 14.19 50.49 25.14
N ASN A 49 12.97 50.98 24.99
CA ASN A 49 12.70 52.39 24.74
C ASN A 49 13.11 53.27 25.93
N GLN A 50 12.83 52.85 27.16
CA GLN A 50 13.25 53.55 28.37
C GLN A 50 14.78 53.60 28.50
N VAL A 51 15.47 52.48 28.27
CA VAL A 51 16.94 52.41 28.22
C VAL A 51 17.50 53.38 27.19
N ASN A 52 16.94 53.42 25.98
CA ASN A 52 17.39 54.34 24.93
C ASN A 52 17.16 55.81 25.29
N SER A 53 16.00 56.13 25.90
CA SER A 53 15.68 57.46 26.39
C SER A 53 16.66 57.93 27.49
N LEU A 54 16.97 57.05 28.45
CA LEU A 54 17.94 57.34 29.51
C LEU A 54 19.36 57.54 28.95
N LYS A 55 19.79 56.73 27.97
CA LYS A 55 21.08 56.90 27.29
C LYS A 55 21.16 58.26 26.57
N ALA A 56 20.12 58.65 25.85
CA ALA A 56 20.06 59.94 25.17
C ALA A 56 20.12 61.10 26.17
N ALA A 57 19.38 61.03 27.28
CA ALA A 57 19.40 62.05 28.33
C ALA A 57 20.78 62.18 29.00
N ILE A 58 21.47 61.06 29.26
CA ILE A 58 22.85 61.07 29.77
C ILE A 58 23.80 61.74 28.78
N ALA A 59 23.72 61.41 27.49
CA ALA A 59 24.56 62.02 26.45
C ALA A 59 24.33 63.54 26.34
N LEU A 60 23.07 63.99 26.44
CA LEU A 60 22.75 65.43 26.46
C LEU A 60 23.36 66.14 27.68
N LEU A 61 23.27 65.54 28.87
CA LEU A 61 23.91 66.10 30.08
C LEU A 61 25.43 66.17 29.95
N ASP A 62 26.05 65.13 29.40
CA ASP A 62 27.49 65.05 29.17
C ASP A 62 27.97 66.15 28.21
N THR A 63 27.29 66.33 27.07
CA THR A 63 27.59 67.42 26.12
C THR A 63 27.45 68.81 26.77
N SER A 64 26.44 69.01 27.63
CA SER A 64 26.26 70.26 28.37
C SER A 64 27.40 70.52 29.37
N ILE A 65 27.86 69.48 30.07
CA ILE A 65 29.03 69.56 30.96
C ILE A 65 30.28 69.94 30.17
N GLU A 66 30.54 69.30 29.03
CA GLU A 66 31.71 69.57 28.18
C GLU A 66 31.68 70.99 27.60
N LEU A 67 30.52 71.47 27.14
CA LEU A 67 30.36 72.85 26.69
C LEU A 67 30.66 73.85 27.81
N ASN A 68 30.17 73.59 29.02
CA ASN A 68 30.44 74.44 30.19
C ASN A 68 31.91 74.42 30.61
N ARG A 69 32.57 73.25 30.55
CA ARG A 69 34.02 73.12 30.78
C ARG A 69 34.83 73.88 29.73
N ALA A 70 34.44 73.79 28.46
CA ALA A 70 35.09 74.52 27.37
C ALA A 70 34.96 76.03 27.53
N LYS A 71 33.78 76.54 27.95
CA LYS A 71 33.58 77.96 28.27
C LYS A 71 34.54 78.45 29.36
N LEU A 72 34.68 77.68 30.45
CA LEU A 72 35.61 78.02 31.54
C LEU A 72 37.08 77.93 31.10
N LYS A 73 37.45 76.97 30.26
CA LYS A 73 38.83 76.83 29.76
C LYS A 73 39.23 77.95 28.81
N ASN A 74 38.28 78.44 28.01
CA ASN A 74 38.51 79.52 27.06
C ASN A 74 38.51 80.91 27.73
N ASP A 75 38.07 81.02 28.98
CA ASP A 75 38.13 82.23 29.81
C ASP A 75 39.55 82.42 30.38
N VAL A 76 40.49 82.83 29.51
CA VAL A 76 41.90 83.05 29.85
C VAL A 76 42.18 84.55 30.09
N PRO A 77 42.98 84.93 31.11
CA PRO A 77 43.27 86.33 31.42
C PRO A 77 43.87 87.14 30.25
N TYR A 78 43.27 88.31 30.06
CA TYR A 78 43.33 89.34 29.00
C TYR A 78 44.63 89.61 28.22
N TRP A 79 45.83 89.26 28.65
CA TRP A 79 47.04 89.76 27.98
C TRP A 79 47.41 89.05 26.67
N TRP A 80 46.91 87.83 26.44
CA TRP A 80 47.16 87.08 25.19
C TRP A 80 45.98 87.07 24.20
N ASN A 81 44.79 87.52 24.59
CA ASN A 81 43.55 87.39 23.81
C ASN A 81 43.06 88.75 23.28
N VAL A 82 43.90 89.42 22.48
CA VAL A 82 43.65 90.79 21.96
C VAL A 82 42.41 90.90 21.04
N PHE A 83 41.80 89.77 20.60
CA PHE A 83 40.76 89.79 19.56
C PHE A 83 39.49 88.95 19.79
N ARG A 84 39.22 88.36 20.97
CA ARG A 84 38.04 87.46 21.10
C ARG A 84 37.30 87.53 22.44
N SER A 85 35.98 87.71 22.31
CA SER A 85 34.87 87.52 23.26
C SER A 85 34.88 88.30 24.59
N PRO A 86 33.71 88.74 25.08
CA PRO A 86 33.60 89.32 26.42
C PRO A 86 34.04 88.30 27.47
N MET A 87 34.86 88.74 28.42
CA MET A 87 35.27 87.94 29.58
C MET A 87 34.05 87.59 30.42
N LEU A 88 33.98 86.35 30.91
CA LEU A 88 32.89 85.95 31.80
C LEU A 88 33.05 86.64 33.15
N SER A 89 31.95 87.18 33.68
CA SER A 89 31.91 87.70 35.05
C SER A 89 32.07 86.57 36.07
N GLU A 90 32.57 86.86 37.27
CA GLU A 90 32.71 85.84 38.33
C GLU A 90 31.38 85.20 38.72
N LYS A 91 30.27 85.96 38.60
CA LYS A 91 28.92 85.41 38.79
C LYS A 91 28.59 84.35 37.75
N GLU A 92 28.82 84.62 36.47
CA GLU A 92 28.61 83.66 35.38
C GLU A 92 29.51 82.43 35.54
N LYS A 93 30.78 82.60 35.93
CA LYS A 93 31.66 81.46 36.21
C LYS A 93 31.14 80.59 37.34
N SER A 94 30.65 81.19 38.42
CA SER A 94 30.04 80.49 39.55
C SER A 94 28.79 79.72 39.12
N GLU A 95 27.94 80.32 38.28
CA GLU A 95 26.75 79.68 37.70
C GLU A 95 27.13 78.52 36.78
N ILE A 96 28.15 78.67 35.92
CA ILE A 96 28.64 77.59 35.06
C ILE A 96 29.20 76.43 35.90
N ARG A 97 29.98 76.71 36.95
CA ARG A 97 30.50 75.68 37.87
C ARG A 97 29.38 74.95 38.58
N ARG A 98 28.36 75.67 39.05
CA ARG A 98 27.17 75.07 39.66
C ARG A 98 26.44 74.17 38.66
N GLY A 99 26.23 74.65 37.44
CA GLY A 99 25.62 73.86 36.35
C GLY A 99 26.38 72.58 36.04
N ILE A 100 27.73 72.58 36.09
CA ILE A 100 28.54 71.35 35.95
C ILE A 100 28.25 70.36 37.09
N LEU A 101 28.17 70.84 38.33
CA LEU A 101 27.89 69.99 39.50
C LEU A 101 26.46 69.42 39.44
N ASP A 102 25.47 70.25 39.12
CA ASP A 102 24.06 69.87 39.04
C ASP A 102 23.82 68.87 37.91
N ASN A 103 24.36 69.13 36.71
CA ASN A 103 24.28 68.19 35.59
C ASN A 103 25.03 66.89 35.90
N GLY A 104 26.17 66.97 36.59
CA GLY A 104 26.91 65.79 37.03
C GLY A 104 26.14 64.95 38.05
N ALA A 105 25.41 65.58 38.97
CA ALA A 105 24.52 64.89 39.90
C ALA A 105 23.34 64.24 39.18
N ALA A 106 22.67 64.97 38.29
CA ALA A 106 21.57 64.45 37.47
C ALA A 106 22.02 63.25 36.62
N MET A 107 23.22 63.33 36.02
CA MET A 107 23.79 62.24 35.24
C MET A 107 24.00 60.97 36.07
N ARG A 108 24.53 61.08 37.30
CA ARG A 108 24.69 59.92 38.22
C ARG A 108 23.35 59.28 38.56
N ILE A 109 22.31 60.08 38.82
CA ILE A 109 20.95 59.58 39.10
C ILE A 109 20.43 58.81 37.87
N LYS A 110 20.57 59.38 36.67
CA LYS A 110 20.12 58.72 35.42
C LYS A 110 20.92 57.46 35.09
N GLN A 111 22.23 57.44 35.38
CA GLN A 111 23.06 56.24 35.23
C GLN A 111 22.61 55.12 36.17
N ALA A 112 22.23 55.44 37.41
CA ALA A 112 21.68 54.46 38.33
C ALA A 112 20.35 53.89 37.82
N SER A 113 19.44 54.73 37.29
CA SER A 113 18.21 54.28 36.63
C SER A 113 18.51 53.41 35.41
N LEU A 114 19.45 53.82 34.56
CA LEU A 114 19.85 53.06 33.37
C LEU A 114 20.31 51.64 33.73
N LYS A 115 21.14 51.50 34.77
CA LYS A 115 21.61 50.18 35.22
C LYS A 115 20.47 49.29 35.72
N ARG A 116 19.46 49.86 36.40
CA ARG A 116 18.27 49.09 36.84
C ARG A 116 17.48 48.60 35.63
N GLU A 117 17.14 49.49 34.70
CA GLU A 117 16.40 49.14 33.49
C GLU A 117 17.15 48.13 32.61
N GLN A 118 18.49 48.23 32.53
CA GLN A 118 19.31 47.25 31.83
C GLN A 118 19.25 45.86 32.48
N SER A 119 19.33 45.80 33.82
CA SER A 119 19.21 44.54 34.56
C SER A 119 17.83 43.93 34.42
N ASP A 120 16.76 44.74 34.45
CA ASP A 120 15.40 44.25 34.30
C ASP A 120 15.13 43.76 32.88
N LEU A 121 15.67 44.46 31.86
CA LEU A 121 15.64 43.98 30.48
C LEU A 121 16.34 42.63 30.31
N GLU A 122 17.53 42.46 30.91
CA GLU A 122 18.27 41.20 30.87
C GLU A 122 17.50 40.04 31.52
N LYS A 123 16.86 40.29 32.68
CA LYS A 123 16.00 39.29 33.34
C LYS A 123 14.83 38.88 32.46
N LEU A 124 14.15 39.84 31.81
CA LEU A 124 13.03 39.56 30.92
C LEU A 124 13.46 38.78 29.68
N ASP A 125 14.60 39.12 29.08
CA ASP A 125 15.15 38.39 27.92
C ASP A 125 15.50 36.93 28.33
N ILE A 126 16.08 36.71 29.51
CA ILE A 126 16.36 35.36 30.04
C ILE A 126 15.06 34.58 30.29
N GLU A 127 14.07 35.18 30.95
CA GLU A 127 12.78 34.53 31.24
C GLU A 127 12.06 34.12 29.94
N LEU A 128 12.05 35.01 28.94
CA LEU A 128 11.45 34.73 27.64
C LEU A 128 12.10 33.52 26.97
N VAL A 129 13.44 33.45 26.97
CA VAL A 129 14.18 32.31 26.40
C VAL A 129 13.88 31.01 27.16
N GLN A 130 13.90 31.05 28.50
CA GLN A 130 13.58 29.87 29.32
C GLN A 130 12.18 29.34 29.03
N ARG A 131 11.18 30.22 28.98
CA ARG A 131 9.79 29.84 28.68
C ARG A 131 9.59 29.36 27.25
N LYS A 132 10.29 29.94 26.27
CA LYS A 132 10.32 29.44 24.89
C LYS A 132 10.86 28.00 24.83
N ASN A 133 11.94 27.72 25.56
CA ASN A 133 12.51 26.38 25.63
C ASN A 133 11.55 25.38 26.31
N GLN A 134 10.89 25.78 27.40
CA GLN A 134 9.87 24.95 28.06
C GLN A 134 8.71 24.61 27.11
N GLU A 135 8.24 25.60 26.33
CA GLU A 135 7.18 25.37 25.35
C GLU A 135 7.63 24.45 24.20
N LEU A 136 8.85 24.62 23.70
CA LEU A 136 9.42 23.72 22.69
C LEU A 136 9.48 22.28 23.20
N ILE A 137 9.92 22.07 24.43
CA ILE A 137 9.93 20.74 25.07
C ILE A 137 8.51 20.19 25.18
N ARG A 138 7.53 21.00 25.62
CA ARG A 138 6.12 20.61 25.71
C ARG A 138 5.57 20.13 24.36
N LEU A 139 5.81 20.91 23.30
CA LEU A 139 5.35 20.60 21.94
C LEU A 139 6.01 19.32 21.41
N GLU A 140 7.28 19.09 21.73
CA GLU A 140 7.98 17.87 21.33
C GLU A 140 7.43 16.64 22.05
N VAL A 141 7.14 16.73 23.36
CA VAL A 141 6.47 15.66 24.10
C VAL A 141 5.10 15.35 23.49
N GLU A 142 4.30 16.37 23.18
CA GLU A 142 2.99 16.20 22.53
C GLU A 142 3.11 15.51 21.16
N ARG A 143 4.13 15.89 20.37
CA ARG A 143 4.43 15.27 19.06
C ARG A 143 4.77 13.79 19.20
N VAL A 144 5.66 13.44 20.13
CA VAL A 144 6.08 12.06 20.40
C VAL A 144 4.90 11.22 20.88
N GLU A 145 4.07 11.74 21.79
CA GLU A 145 2.86 11.05 22.25
C GLU A 145 1.88 10.79 21.11
N LYS A 146 1.64 11.80 20.26
CA LYS A 146 0.75 11.66 19.10
C LYS A 146 1.27 10.60 18.12
N GLU A 147 2.58 10.55 17.87
CA GLU A 147 3.18 9.52 17.03
C GLU A 147 3.02 8.13 17.66
N LYS A 148 3.28 8.00 18.96
CA LYS A 148 3.12 6.74 19.71
C LYS A 148 1.67 6.24 19.65
N ARG A 149 0.68 7.11 19.84
CA ARG A 149 -0.75 6.78 19.70
C ARG A 149 -1.10 6.36 18.28
N ALA A 150 -0.61 7.08 17.27
CA ALA A 150 -0.84 6.74 15.86
C ALA A 150 -0.22 5.38 15.49
N ARG A 151 0.97 5.06 16.01
CA ARG A 151 1.63 3.77 15.81
C ARG A 151 0.82 2.63 16.46
N ALA A 152 0.39 2.81 17.71
CA ALA A 152 -0.45 1.83 18.41
C ALA A 152 -1.79 1.61 17.68
N ALA A 153 -2.41 2.66 17.15
CA ALA A 153 -3.63 2.55 16.36
C ALA A 153 -3.42 1.75 15.06
N ARG A 154 -2.31 1.98 14.35
CA ARG A 154 -1.95 1.21 13.14
C ARG A 154 -1.68 -0.25 13.46
N GLU A 155 -0.99 -0.53 14.56
CA GLU A 155 -0.70 -1.90 14.99
C GLU A 155 -1.98 -2.65 15.34
N LYS A 156 -2.88 -2.02 16.10
CA LYS A 156 -4.19 -2.58 16.44
C LYS A 156 -5.02 -2.84 15.19
N ALA A 157 -5.13 -1.87 14.28
CA ALA A 157 -5.84 -2.04 13.02
C ALA A 157 -5.25 -3.17 12.16
N GLY A 158 -3.92 -3.28 12.12
CA GLY A 158 -3.22 -4.36 11.42
C GLY A 158 -3.46 -5.73 12.07
N ALA A 159 -3.50 -5.81 13.40
CA ALA A 159 -3.81 -7.04 14.13
C ALA A 159 -5.27 -7.49 13.88
N GLU A 160 -6.23 -6.56 13.94
CA GLU A 160 -7.63 -6.85 13.62
C GLU A 160 -7.81 -7.31 12.16
N ALA A 161 -7.11 -6.67 11.21
CA ALA A 161 -7.14 -7.08 9.81
C ALA A 161 -6.61 -8.51 9.62
N ARG A 162 -5.48 -8.85 10.27
CA ARG A 162 -4.93 -10.21 10.26
C ARG A 162 -5.88 -11.23 10.86
N GLN A 163 -6.53 -10.90 11.98
CA GLN A 163 -7.52 -11.77 12.61
C GLN A 163 -8.73 -12.02 11.69
N ARG A 164 -9.24 -10.98 11.03
CA ARG A 164 -10.35 -11.12 10.07
C ARG A 164 -9.96 -11.99 8.88
N ALA A 165 -8.79 -11.76 8.29
CA ALA A 165 -8.29 -12.57 7.18
C ALA A 165 -8.08 -14.05 7.58
N ALA A 166 -7.53 -14.30 8.77
CA ALA A 166 -7.37 -15.65 9.29
C ALA A 166 -8.73 -16.35 9.53
N ALA A 167 -9.71 -15.62 10.09
CA ALA A 167 -11.06 -16.13 10.30
C ALA A 167 -11.77 -16.43 8.97
N GLU A 168 -11.62 -15.57 7.97
CA GLU A 168 -12.18 -15.80 6.63
C GLU A 168 -11.56 -17.02 5.96
N HIS A 169 -10.23 -17.14 5.99
CA HIS A 169 -9.53 -18.30 5.45
C HIS A 169 -9.92 -19.60 6.17
N ALA A 170 -10.11 -19.56 7.48
CA ALA A 170 -10.63 -20.70 8.25
C ALA A 170 -12.05 -21.09 7.81
N ARG A 171 -12.95 -20.12 7.60
CA ARG A 171 -14.31 -20.36 7.08
C ARG A 171 -14.29 -20.95 5.68
N GLN A 172 -13.43 -20.45 4.79
CA GLN A 172 -13.29 -20.98 3.43
C GLN A 172 -12.82 -22.44 3.43
N ARG A 173 -11.82 -22.78 4.25
CA ARG A 173 -11.35 -24.16 4.41
C ARG A 173 -12.43 -25.08 4.95
N ALA A 174 -13.14 -24.67 6.00
CA ALA A 174 -14.26 -25.44 6.55
C ALA A 174 -15.37 -25.67 5.52
N ALA A 175 -15.69 -24.66 4.71
CA ALA A 175 -16.69 -24.79 3.64
C ALA A 175 -16.21 -25.73 2.52
N GLN A 176 -14.94 -25.69 2.14
CA GLN A 176 -14.37 -26.61 1.15
C GLN A 176 -14.36 -28.06 1.65
N GLU A 177 -13.99 -28.28 2.91
CA GLU A 177 -14.01 -29.60 3.54
C GLU A 177 -15.43 -30.17 3.63
N ALA A 178 -16.41 -29.34 4.04
CA ALA A 178 -17.82 -29.74 4.07
C ALA A 178 -18.34 -30.12 2.68
N LYS A 179 -18.01 -29.34 1.64
CA LYS A 179 -18.36 -29.67 0.25
C LYS A 179 -17.69 -30.96 -0.22
N ALA A 180 -16.41 -31.16 0.07
CA ALA A 180 -15.69 -32.37 -0.30
C ALA A 180 -16.27 -33.62 0.41
N LYS A 181 -16.66 -33.48 1.69
CA LYS A 181 -17.32 -34.55 2.44
C LYS A 181 -18.69 -34.89 1.85
N ALA A 182 -19.51 -33.89 1.53
CA ALA A 182 -20.81 -34.10 0.91
C ALA A 182 -20.69 -34.79 -0.46
N ALA A 183 -19.74 -34.35 -1.29
CA ALA A 183 -19.48 -34.98 -2.59
C ALA A 183 -19.01 -36.44 -2.47
N ARG A 184 -18.20 -36.77 -1.46
CA ARG A 184 -17.78 -38.15 -1.18
C ARG A 184 -18.95 -39.03 -0.73
N GLU A 185 -19.83 -38.49 0.11
CA GLU A 185 -21.02 -39.21 0.58
C GLU A 185 -22.01 -39.45 -0.58
N GLU A 186 -22.20 -38.46 -1.45
CA GLU A 186 -23.03 -38.58 -2.66
C GLU A 186 -22.47 -39.62 -3.63
N ALA A 187 -21.16 -39.56 -3.93
CA ALA A 187 -20.50 -40.55 -4.78
C ALA A 187 -20.59 -41.98 -4.20
N ALA A 188 -20.47 -42.14 -2.88
CA ALA A 188 -20.63 -43.43 -2.22
C ALA A 188 -22.07 -43.96 -2.34
N LYS A 189 -23.08 -43.09 -2.19
CA LYS A 189 -24.49 -43.46 -2.41
C LYS A 189 -24.76 -43.85 -3.85
N GLU A 190 -24.21 -43.11 -4.82
CA GLU A 190 -24.36 -43.43 -6.25
C GLU A 190 -23.68 -44.76 -6.60
N GLU A 191 -22.49 -45.02 -6.07
CA GLU A 191 -21.80 -46.29 -6.29
C GLU A 191 -22.57 -47.47 -5.68
N ALA A 192 -23.10 -47.31 -4.46
CA ALA A 192 -23.94 -48.32 -3.82
C ALA A 192 -25.19 -48.62 -4.67
N ALA A 193 -25.89 -47.58 -5.13
CA ALA A 193 -27.05 -47.72 -6.00
C ALA A 193 -26.69 -48.37 -7.36
N ARG A 194 -25.51 -48.08 -7.90
CA ARG A 194 -25.02 -48.72 -9.13
C ARG A 194 -24.74 -50.21 -8.92
N ARG A 195 -24.13 -50.58 -7.79
CA ARG A 195 -23.87 -51.98 -7.44
C ARG A 195 -25.18 -52.76 -7.25
N GLU A 196 -26.17 -52.16 -6.59
CA GLU A 196 -27.50 -52.73 -6.43
C GLU A 196 -28.17 -52.98 -7.78
N ARG A 197 -28.22 -51.97 -8.68
CA ARG A 197 -28.75 -52.14 -10.04
C ARG A 197 -28.03 -53.22 -10.85
N MET A 198 -26.70 -53.31 -10.73
CA MET A 198 -25.94 -54.35 -11.43
C MET A 198 -26.26 -55.75 -10.90
N ALA A 199 -26.43 -55.90 -9.57
CA ALA A 199 -26.84 -57.15 -8.96
C ALA A 199 -28.26 -57.56 -9.40
N GLU A 200 -29.20 -56.61 -9.48
CA GLU A 200 -30.55 -56.84 -9.99
C GLU A 200 -30.54 -57.30 -11.46
N VAL A 201 -29.74 -56.66 -12.31
CA VAL A 201 -29.60 -57.06 -13.73
C VAL A 201 -28.98 -58.44 -13.87
N GLU A 202 -27.95 -58.76 -13.07
CA GLU A 202 -27.33 -60.08 -13.07
C GLU A 202 -28.32 -61.16 -12.62
N GLU A 203 -29.11 -60.89 -11.58
CA GLU A 203 -30.15 -61.81 -11.12
C GLU A 203 -31.25 -61.99 -12.18
N ALA A 204 -31.68 -60.91 -12.82
CA ALA A 204 -32.66 -60.96 -13.91
C ALA A 204 -32.13 -61.76 -15.12
N LEU A 205 -30.85 -61.58 -15.49
CA LEU A 205 -30.21 -62.36 -16.55
C LEU A 205 -30.07 -63.83 -16.18
N LYS A 206 -29.75 -64.14 -14.92
CA LYS A 206 -29.69 -65.51 -14.42
C LYS A 206 -31.06 -66.19 -14.52
N ARG A 207 -32.12 -65.51 -14.03
CA ARG A 207 -33.51 -65.97 -14.18
C ARG A 207 -33.88 -66.16 -15.65
N HIS A 208 -33.48 -65.24 -16.53
CA HIS A 208 -33.76 -65.37 -17.97
C HIS A 208 -33.04 -66.57 -18.60
N ARG A 209 -31.75 -66.80 -18.26
CA ARG A 209 -31.01 -67.99 -18.71
C ARG A 209 -31.66 -69.28 -18.24
N GLU A 210 -32.06 -69.36 -16.97
CA GLU A 210 -32.77 -70.52 -16.43
C GLU A 210 -34.10 -70.75 -17.16
N THR A 211 -34.83 -69.69 -17.53
CA THR A 211 -36.06 -69.83 -18.34
C THR A 211 -35.76 -70.31 -19.76
N MET A 212 -34.74 -69.76 -20.42
CA MET A 212 -34.33 -70.18 -21.77
C MET A 212 -33.78 -71.60 -21.81
N GLU A 213 -33.07 -72.02 -20.76
CA GLU A 213 -32.59 -73.39 -20.62
C GLU A 213 -33.75 -74.36 -20.45
N LYS A 214 -34.71 -74.05 -19.56
CA LYS A 214 -35.96 -74.83 -19.42
C LYS A 214 -36.75 -74.87 -20.74
N GLU A 215 -36.85 -73.77 -21.46
CA GLU A 215 -37.49 -73.75 -22.79
C GLU A 215 -36.71 -74.56 -23.82
N ARG A 216 -35.38 -74.50 -23.81
CA ARG A 216 -34.53 -75.29 -24.71
C ARG A 216 -34.64 -76.77 -24.38
N GLU A 217 -34.66 -77.16 -23.11
CA GLU A 217 -34.89 -78.54 -22.68
C GLU A 217 -36.26 -79.02 -23.14
N LYS A 218 -37.31 -78.22 -22.95
CA LYS A 218 -38.65 -78.50 -23.50
C LYS A 218 -38.61 -78.65 -25.02
N ARG A 219 -37.97 -77.74 -25.74
CA ARG A 219 -37.82 -77.81 -27.20
C ARG A 219 -36.97 -78.99 -27.66
N VAL A 220 -35.94 -79.40 -26.92
CA VAL A 220 -35.13 -80.58 -27.23
C VAL A 220 -35.94 -81.84 -27.00
N GLU A 221 -36.75 -81.90 -25.94
CA GLU A 221 -37.64 -83.02 -25.66
C GLU A 221 -38.77 -83.10 -26.71
N GLU A 222 -39.37 -81.95 -27.07
CA GLU A 222 -40.33 -81.83 -28.18
C GLU A 222 -39.68 -82.16 -29.52
N ALA A 223 -38.46 -81.71 -29.80
CA ALA A 223 -37.71 -82.02 -31.01
C ALA A 223 -37.22 -83.47 -31.04
N ARG A 224 -37.01 -84.11 -29.89
CA ARG A 224 -36.73 -85.54 -29.77
C ARG A 224 -37.98 -86.35 -30.10
N LYS A 225 -39.15 -85.93 -29.60
CA LYS A 225 -40.47 -86.47 -30.00
C LYS A 225 -40.75 -86.21 -31.48
N ALA A 226 -40.45 -85.02 -31.99
CA ALA A 226 -40.60 -84.64 -33.39
C ALA A 226 -39.59 -85.36 -34.29
N ARG A 227 -38.36 -85.64 -33.84
CA ARG A 227 -37.39 -86.49 -34.56
C ARG A 227 -37.82 -87.95 -34.57
N GLN A 228 -38.56 -88.41 -33.56
CA GLN A 228 -39.14 -89.75 -33.55
C GLN A 228 -40.27 -89.87 -34.58
N THR A 229 -41.07 -88.82 -34.79
CA THR A 229 -42.09 -88.75 -35.87
C THR A 229 -41.51 -88.40 -37.24
N GLN A 230 -40.45 -87.59 -37.31
CA GLN A 230 -39.77 -87.20 -38.56
C GLN A 230 -38.79 -88.29 -39.05
N ARG A 231 -38.40 -89.27 -38.22
CA ARG A 231 -37.71 -90.49 -38.68
C ARG A 231 -38.59 -91.42 -39.52
N GLN A 232 -39.91 -91.20 -39.57
CA GLN A 232 -40.82 -91.95 -40.45
C GLN A 232 -41.14 -91.23 -41.77
N ASN A 233 -40.77 -89.96 -41.94
CA ASN A 233 -41.11 -89.19 -43.13
C ASN A 233 -39.92 -88.34 -43.61
N TYR A 234 -39.42 -88.67 -44.80
CA TYR A 234 -38.47 -87.89 -45.62
C TYR A 234 -37.01 -87.90 -45.11
N SER A 235 -36.01 -88.53 -45.76
CA SER A 235 -35.70 -88.73 -47.20
C SER A 235 -35.74 -87.44 -48.02
N TYR A 236 -34.56 -87.02 -48.51
CA TYR A 236 -34.30 -86.17 -49.69
C TYR A 236 -34.01 -84.65 -49.55
N GLY A 237 -32.82 -84.25 -50.06
CA GLY A 237 -32.43 -82.92 -50.60
C GLY A 237 -32.12 -81.80 -49.59
N GLY A 238 -31.21 -80.83 -49.77
CA GLY A 238 -30.31 -80.36 -50.83
C GLY A 238 -29.67 -79.03 -50.31
N ARG A 239 -28.34 -78.86 -50.35
CA ARG A 239 -27.52 -77.95 -51.19
C ARG A 239 -27.85 -76.43 -51.25
N ASN A 240 -26.76 -75.64 -51.16
CA ASN A 240 -26.53 -74.21 -51.52
C ASN A 240 -27.05 -73.15 -50.52
N GLY A 241 -26.38 -72.01 -50.27
CA GLY A 241 -25.12 -71.44 -50.76
C GLY A 241 -24.95 -69.96 -50.30
N SER A 242 -23.89 -69.30 -50.78
CA SER A 242 -23.71 -67.84 -50.99
C SER A 242 -23.49 -66.93 -49.74
N GLN A 243 -22.33 -66.28 -49.51
CA GLN A 243 -21.65 -65.14 -50.18
C GLN A 243 -22.10 -63.75 -49.68
N HIS A 244 -21.14 -62.91 -49.25
CA HIS A 244 -20.97 -61.46 -49.49
C HIS A 244 -19.99 -60.88 -48.43
N GLN A 245 -18.72 -60.59 -48.73
CA GLN A 245 -18.18 -59.44 -49.50
C GLN A 245 -18.75 -58.08 -49.09
N GLY A 246 -17.86 -57.23 -48.57
CA GLY A 246 -18.10 -55.82 -48.27
C GLY A 246 -16.79 -55.05 -48.04
N HIS A 247 -15.85 -55.18 -48.99
CA HIS A 247 -14.70 -54.27 -49.11
C HIS A 247 -15.22 -52.92 -49.62
N ASN A 248 -15.21 -51.89 -48.78
CA ASN A 248 -15.31 -50.50 -49.22
C ASN A 248 -13.90 -49.89 -49.22
N GLN A 249 -13.17 -50.10 -50.32
CA GLN A 249 -12.01 -49.27 -50.65
C GLN A 249 -12.55 -47.95 -51.22
N THR A 250 -12.52 -46.91 -50.40
CA THR A 250 -12.71 -45.55 -50.87
C THR A 250 -11.49 -45.15 -51.71
N PRO A 251 -11.67 -44.54 -52.89
CA PRO A 251 -10.55 -44.06 -53.69
C PRO A 251 -9.77 -43.00 -52.89
N GLU A 252 -8.49 -43.29 -52.58
CA GLU A 252 -7.56 -42.26 -52.12
C GLU A 252 -7.38 -41.27 -53.26
N ILE A 253 -8.15 -40.18 -53.23
CA ILE A 253 -7.91 -39.00 -54.05
C ILE A 253 -6.61 -38.41 -53.51
N SER A 254 -5.48 -38.80 -54.11
CA SER A 254 -4.18 -38.20 -53.86
C SER A 254 -4.19 -36.76 -54.38
N CYS A 255 -4.63 -35.83 -53.54
CA CYS A 255 -4.60 -34.42 -53.85
C CYS A 255 -3.15 -33.93 -53.82
N GLU A 256 -2.64 -33.52 -54.98
CA GLU A 256 -1.41 -32.73 -55.06
C GLU A 256 -1.74 -31.34 -54.50
N HIS A 257 -1.45 -31.12 -53.21
CA HIS A 257 -1.77 -29.87 -52.50
C HIS A 257 -1.07 -28.60 -53.07
N SER A 258 -0.45 -28.70 -54.25
CA SER A 258 0.16 -27.64 -55.03
C SER A 258 -0.91 -26.64 -55.49
N GLY A 259 -0.83 -25.42 -54.97
CA GLY A 259 -1.76 -24.35 -55.35
C GLY A 259 -1.93 -23.28 -54.28
N TRP A 260 -2.73 -22.28 -54.62
CA TRP A 260 -3.19 -21.27 -53.67
C TRP A 260 -4.29 -21.88 -52.78
N TRP A 261 -4.28 -21.53 -51.50
CA TRP A 261 -5.24 -22.03 -50.52
C TRP A 261 -6.13 -20.87 -50.07
N SER A 262 -7.45 -21.11 -49.95
CA SER A 262 -8.41 -20.11 -49.50
C SER A 262 -8.28 -19.87 -48.00
N LYS A 263 -8.37 -18.60 -47.57
CA LYS A 263 -8.37 -18.22 -46.16
C LYS A 263 -9.77 -18.42 -45.58
N LEU A 264 -9.89 -19.26 -44.55
CA LEU A 264 -11.08 -19.43 -43.75
C LEU A 264 -10.93 -18.64 -42.45
N GLU A 265 -11.79 -17.64 -42.23
CA GLU A 265 -11.76 -16.83 -41.02
C GLU A 265 -12.42 -17.54 -39.83
N GLY A 266 -11.93 -17.22 -38.62
CA GLY A 266 -12.43 -17.78 -37.38
C GLY A 266 -11.55 -18.87 -36.77
N ARG A 267 -11.86 -19.21 -35.51
CA ARG A 267 -11.09 -20.19 -34.73
C ARG A 267 -11.39 -21.61 -35.21
N ARG A 268 -10.34 -22.34 -35.62
CA ARG A 268 -10.44 -23.73 -36.11
C ARG A 268 -9.27 -24.54 -35.58
N ASP A 269 -9.47 -25.82 -35.28
CA ASP A 269 -8.37 -26.70 -34.91
C ASP A 269 -7.73 -27.33 -36.16
N CYS A 270 -6.40 -27.33 -36.21
CA CYS A 270 -5.68 -27.94 -37.33
C CYS A 270 -5.68 -29.47 -37.17
N PRO A 271 -6.26 -30.26 -38.08
CA PRO A 271 -6.29 -31.72 -37.97
C PRO A 271 -4.90 -32.37 -38.00
N HIS A 272 -3.89 -31.63 -38.46
CA HIS A 272 -2.54 -32.13 -38.64
C HIS A 272 -1.61 -31.93 -37.43
N CYS A 273 -1.82 -30.87 -36.66
CA CYS A 273 -0.99 -30.58 -35.48
C CYS A 273 -1.80 -30.36 -34.21
N THR A 274 -3.12 -30.56 -34.27
CA THR A 274 -4.13 -30.35 -33.21
C THR A 274 -4.15 -28.97 -32.54
N GLY A 275 -3.26 -28.07 -32.95
CA GLY A 275 -3.17 -26.71 -32.47
C GLY A 275 -4.33 -25.83 -32.95
N PRO A 276 -4.86 -24.95 -32.08
CA PRO A 276 -5.89 -23.98 -32.46
C PRO A 276 -5.31 -22.90 -33.39
N CYS A 277 -5.95 -22.72 -34.54
CA CYS A 277 -5.70 -21.60 -35.46
C CYS A 277 -6.56 -20.42 -34.97
N TYR A 278 -5.95 -19.46 -34.27
CA TYR A 278 -6.69 -18.37 -33.62
C TYR A 278 -7.23 -17.30 -34.57
N THR A 279 -6.54 -17.04 -35.69
CA THR A 279 -6.88 -15.93 -36.60
C THR A 279 -7.58 -16.41 -37.87
N PHE A 280 -7.01 -17.41 -38.54
CA PHE A 280 -7.58 -18.05 -39.73
C PHE A 280 -6.93 -19.40 -39.97
N ALA A 281 -7.64 -20.27 -40.70
CA ALA A 281 -7.07 -21.50 -41.25
C ALA A 281 -7.03 -21.41 -42.79
N LEU A 282 -6.24 -22.26 -43.43
CA LEU A 282 -6.16 -22.32 -44.89
C LEU A 282 -6.85 -23.62 -45.37
N GLN A 283 -7.63 -23.54 -46.45
CA GLN A 283 -8.30 -24.69 -47.05
C GLN A 283 -7.77 -24.98 -48.46
N CYS A 284 -7.42 -26.23 -48.73
CA CYS A 284 -7.03 -26.70 -50.05
C CYS A 284 -8.27 -26.81 -50.96
N PRO A 285 -8.30 -26.17 -52.15
CA PRO A 285 -9.48 -26.21 -53.03
C PRO A 285 -9.73 -27.60 -53.64
N GLY A 286 -8.70 -28.44 -53.78
CA GLY A 286 -8.84 -29.77 -54.41
C GLY A 286 -9.45 -30.84 -53.50
N CYS A 287 -9.17 -30.81 -52.20
CA CYS A 287 -9.60 -31.85 -51.25
C CYS A 287 -10.24 -31.32 -49.97
N ALA A 288 -10.49 -30.01 -49.89
CA ALA A 288 -11.08 -29.33 -48.74
C ALA A 288 -10.32 -29.48 -47.40
N THR A 289 -9.09 -30.04 -47.41
CA THR A 289 -8.27 -30.18 -46.19
C THR A 289 -7.92 -28.82 -45.61
N ILE A 290 -8.14 -28.68 -44.30
CA ILE A 290 -7.88 -27.46 -43.53
C ILE A 290 -6.54 -27.62 -42.81
N ALA A 291 -5.67 -26.61 -42.87
CA ALA A 291 -4.40 -26.62 -42.15
C ALA A 291 -4.03 -25.22 -41.61
N CYS A 292 -3.21 -25.20 -40.56
CA CYS A 292 -2.59 -23.96 -40.10
C CYS A 292 -1.49 -23.50 -41.07
N VAL A 293 -1.11 -22.22 -40.98
CA VAL A 293 -0.06 -21.63 -41.83
C VAL A 293 1.27 -22.40 -41.75
N ALA A 294 1.60 -22.96 -40.58
CA ALA A 294 2.82 -23.76 -40.38
C ALA A 294 2.74 -25.18 -40.97
N CYS A 295 1.55 -25.76 -41.09
CA CYS A 295 1.35 -27.10 -41.65
C CYS A 295 1.20 -27.08 -43.18
N ARG A 296 0.70 -25.99 -43.77
CA ARG A 296 0.54 -25.84 -45.23
C ARG A 296 1.79 -26.23 -46.03
N PRO A 297 2.99 -25.65 -45.81
CA PRO A 297 4.16 -25.97 -46.64
C PRO A 297 4.58 -27.44 -46.52
N LYS A 298 4.31 -28.10 -45.39
CA LYS A 298 4.60 -29.53 -45.19
C LYS A 298 3.67 -30.41 -46.03
N LEU A 299 2.38 -30.05 -46.07
CA LEU A 299 1.38 -30.74 -46.89
C LEU A 299 1.62 -30.51 -48.40
N GLN A 300 2.04 -29.30 -48.79
CA GLN A 300 2.44 -29.00 -50.17
C GLN A 300 3.66 -29.80 -50.62
N ALA A 301 4.56 -30.16 -49.69
CA ALA A 301 5.72 -31.01 -49.96
C ALA A 301 5.41 -32.52 -49.92
N GLY A 302 4.13 -32.91 -49.83
CA GLY A 302 3.71 -34.33 -49.74
C GLY A 302 4.09 -35.02 -48.42
N ARG A 303 4.51 -34.27 -47.39
CA ARG A 303 4.91 -34.83 -46.09
C ARG A 303 3.73 -34.78 -45.12
N LYS A 304 3.36 -35.93 -44.55
CA LYS A 304 2.46 -35.97 -43.38
C LYS A 304 3.20 -35.31 -42.21
N PRO A 305 2.77 -34.15 -41.69
CA PRO A 305 3.40 -33.54 -40.53
C PRO A 305 3.35 -34.52 -39.36
N PRO A 306 4.43 -34.65 -38.57
CA PRO A 306 4.42 -35.51 -37.40
C PRO A 306 3.26 -35.06 -36.50
N LEU A 307 2.40 -36.00 -36.11
CA LEU A 307 1.35 -35.74 -35.12
C LEU A 307 2.04 -35.14 -33.90
N TYR A 308 1.81 -33.84 -33.71
CA TYR A 308 2.50 -33.07 -32.70
C TYR A 308 1.97 -33.54 -31.34
N ASP A 309 2.77 -34.33 -30.63
CA ASP A 309 2.46 -34.76 -29.27
C ASP A 309 2.53 -33.56 -28.33
N HIS A 310 1.37 -32.95 -28.08
CA HIS A 310 1.21 -31.81 -27.17
C HIS A 310 1.63 -32.11 -25.72
N SER A 311 1.95 -33.37 -25.36
CA SER A 311 2.41 -33.72 -24.02
C SER A 311 3.81 -33.17 -23.69
N GLN A 312 4.71 -33.01 -24.68
CA GLN A 312 6.10 -32.66 -24.40
C GLN A 312 6.34 -31.15 -24.15
N GLN A 313 5.48 -30.26 -24.65
CA GLN A 313 5.72 -28.82 -24.53
C GLN A 313 5.24 -28.20 -23.19
N ARG A 314 4.38 -28.91 -22.43
CA ARG A 314 3.96 -28.44 -21.09
C ARG A 314 5.01 -28.69 -19.99
N GLN A 315 6.00 -29.56 -20.22
CA GLN A 315 7.02 -29.86 -19.20
C GLN A 315 8.27 -28.96 -19.31
N GLY A 316 8.44 -28.21 -20.40
CA GLY A 316 9.68 -27.45 -20.67
C GLY A 316 9.74 -26.00 -20.17
N ALA A 317 8.62 -25.39 -19.76
CA ALA A 317 8.55 -23.94 -19.52
C ALA A 317 8.58 -23.51 -18.04
N ALA A 318 8.50 -24.44 -17.07
CA ALA A 318 8.38 -24.08 -15.65
C ALA A 318 9.72 -23.88 -14.90
N ASN A 319 10.88 -24.14 -15.52
CA ASN A 319 12.17 -24.21 -14.79
C ASN A 319 13.29 -23.27 -15.29
N ARG A 320 12.95 -22.17 -15.99
CA ARG A 320 13.95 -21.16 -16.41
C ARG A 320 13.51 -19.72 -16.13
N HIS A 321 13.24 -19.38 -14.88
CA HIS A 321 13.30 -17.98 -14.41
C HIS A 321 13.69 -17.92 -12.94
N THR A 322 15.00 -17.91 -12.64
CA THR A 322 15.65 -17.18 -11.53
C THR A 322 17.16 -17.43 -11.50
N LYS A 323 17.87 -17.23 -12.63
CA LYS A 323 19.33 -17.02 -12.60
C LYS A 323 19.71 -16.00 -13.66
N GLY A 324 20.08 -14.79 -13.21
CA GLY A 324 20.83 -13.85 -14.05
C GLY A 324 20.65 -12.38 -13.69
N ASN A 325 21.73 -11.82 -13.14
CA ASN A 325 22.19 -10.43 -13.24
C ASN A 325 21.44 -9.37 -12.40
N GLY A 326 22.02 -8.73 -11.39
CA GLY A 326 23.44 -8.37 -11.24
C GLY A 326 23.78 -7.10 -12.03
N ARG A 327 23.15 -5.97 -11.67
CA ARG A 327 23.58 -4.57 -11.83
C ARG A 327 22.84 -3.83 -10.71
N GLY A 328 23.47 -3.35 -9.65
CA GLY A 328 24.49 -2.31 -9.71
C GLY A 328 23.88 -1.02 -9.16
N HIS A 329 23.51 -0.99 -7.88
CA HIS A 329 23.35 0.26 -7.13
C HIS A 329 24.00 0.07 -5.76
N ARG A 330 25.24 0.54 -5.69
CA ARG A 330 25.98 0.85 -4.47
C ARG A 330 25.13 1.86 -3.70
N ALA A 331 24.42 1.40 -2.67
CA ALA A 331 23.89 2.31 -1.65
C ALA A 331 25.09 2.94 -0.92
N PRO A 332 25.07 4.24 -0.59
CA PRO A 332 26.06 4.80 0.29
C PRO A 332 25.93 4.09 1.64
N GLN A 333 27.03 3.50 2.11
CA GLN A 333 27.18 3.16 3.52
C GLN A 333 27.04 4.45 4.31
N GLN A 334 25.83 4.73 4.81
CA GLN A 334 25.66 5.62 5.94
C GLN A 334 26.37 4.95 7.10
N GLY A 335 27.48 5.54 7.50
CA GLY A 335 28.24 5.13 8.68
C GLY A 335 27.29 5.03 9.86
N ARG A 336 27.19 3.83 10.41
CA ARG A 336 26.92 3.66 11.83
C ARG A 336 28.11 4.22 12.58
N ASN A 337 28.09 5.52 12.82
CA ASN A 337 28.69 6.04 14.04
C ASN A 337 27.67 5.74 15.14
N ASP A 338 27.83 4.56 15.74
CA ASP A 338 27.35 4.29 17.10
C ASP A 338 28.17 5.17 18.06
N GLU A 339 27.94 6.48 17.99
CA GLU A 339 28.27 7.36 19.10
C GLU A 339 27.24 7.07 20.19
N HIS A 340 27.66 6.18 21.10
CA HIS A 340 27.17 6.10 22.47
C HIS A 340 27.29 7.49 23.10
N ASN A 341 26.30 8.33 22.84
CA ASN A 341 26.11 9.57 23.58
C ASN A 341 25.22 9.24 24.78
N GLN A 342 25.85 8.62 25.78
CA GLN A 342 25.33 8.58 27.15
C GLN A 342 25.37 10.01 27.71
N TYR A 343 24.44 10.86 27.28
CA TYR A 343 24.11 12.03 28.07
C TYR A 343 23.31 11.55 29.28
N ASN A 344 24.03 11.43 30.39
CA ASN A 344 23.49 11.49 31.74
C ASN A 344 22.50 12.65 31.83
N ILE A 345 21.21 12.32 31.92
CA ILE A 345 20.09 13.23 32.13
C ILE A 345 19.85 13.50 33.64
N TYR A 346 20.74 13.02 34.51
CA TYR A 346 20.66 13.23 35.96
C TYR A 346 21.96 13.86 36.46
N ASP A 347 22.02 15.19 36.45
CA ASP A 347 22.79 15.99 37.42
C ASP A 347 22.59 17.49 37.18
N TRP A 348 21.37 17.99 37.42
CA TRP A 348 21.11 19.40 37.70
C TRP A 348 20.00 19.48 38.76
N PHE A 349 20.40 19.32 40.01
CA PHE A 349 19.69 19.79 41.20
C PHE A 349 20.60 20.74 41.97
#